data_AF-A0A7V9DDJ3-F1
#
_entry.id   AF-A0A7V9DDJ3-F1
#
_cell.length_a   1.000
_cell.length_b   1.000
_cell.length_c   1.000
_cell.angle_alpha   90.00
_cell.angle_beta   90.00
_cell.angle_gamma   90.00
#
_symmetry.space_group_name_H-M   'P 1'
#
loop_
_entity.id
_entity.type
_entity.pdbx_description
1 polymer ?
#
loop_
_entity_poly.entity_id
_entity_poly.type
_entity_poly.pdbx_seq_one_letter_code
_entity_poly.pdbx_strand_id
1 'polypeptide(L)'
;MTVQLNTEQLRNFAPQSPILAFSPLDTGSPMQDWYAHLGRNPFRRRELEEFAILGDVVVRIADELEPEPVDRVKIMSLEYAVRVLGDECDAREFVRCVKAIASPDAGQFEYGQIAAYYYGEIRRRGIPEVLKEMGLLGMHMAAVTSTIADREISVEESRTVEQKLTVAEQRRVKETAKNRTPLPPRSPNFDDEMRAVLERVGRQKISRMITDDFAAFYLEDGDKSVEELDRDFLTFDNLEQYDENGIVGLRMNGGQRSVVVFDFDCEIDASYLSQDARHIASELGRLFVGHSLGGNAAQKGRDLIAAAEAERDECRAAFPSGQMRFAQPVTRSVEVSARPFSDHEFDEWLAVKLDELYGRRVSRSVRRIRSYGQGRTFEYMIDQEINPDHEEMQYVAAICRIMWSRQYEDFHLRSLRHQAYQELYVALRDTADTADVANLKKRAYAAYKEDQELSLKEFTALNTVAKSQEVRLRDQLSPLTRNWLRMIAAASTGRLRFLKFSLYNDAEAKAMRRQEKQRLWDAVRSRDAELKADARTFGERLNQNVAAPRSYVRVVHAT
;
A
#
# COMPACT_ATOMS: atom_id res chain seq x y z
N MET A 1 -17.05 17.07 -4.72
CA MET A 1 -17.30 18.26 -3.88
C MET A 1 -16.29 18.19 -2.74
N THR A 2 -15.37 19.14 -2.62
CA THR A 2 -14.42 19.16 -1.49
C THR A 2 -15.17 19.64 -0.25
N VAL A 3 -15.50 18.70 0.63
CA VAL A 3 -16.15 19.01 1.91
C VAL A 3 -15.03 19.32 2.89
N GLN A 4 -14.82 20.59 3.22
CA GLN A 4 -13.87 20.98 4.26
C GLN A 4 -14.56 20.95 5.64
N LEU A 5 -13.93 20.29 6.61
CA LEU A 5 -14.39 20.31 8.00
C LEU A 5 -14.17 21.69 8.60
N ASN A 6 -15.20 22.23 9.25
CA ASN A 6 -15.06 23.48 10.00
C ASN A 6 -14.16 23.25 11.23
N THR A 7 -13.15 24.09 11.41
CA THR A 7 -12.22 24.02 12.55
C THR A 7 -12.93 24.19 13.90
N GLU A 8 -14.05 24.93 13.95
CA GLU A 8 -14.87 25.03 15.16
C GLU A 8 -15.59 23.73 15.50
N GLN A 9 -16.11 23.02 14.49
CA GLN A 9 -16.73 21.71 14.68
C GLN A 9 -15.70 20.68 15.14
N LEU A 10 -14.50 20.68 14.54
CA LEU A 10 -13.39 19.84 14.98
C LEU A 10 -13.02 20.11 16.44
N ARG A 11 -12.96 21.38 16.88
CA ARG A 11 -12.69 21.71 18.30
C ARG A 11 -13.76 21.16 19.25
N ASN A 12 -15.02 21.16 18.83
CA ASN A 12 -16.13 20.72 19.66
C ASN A 12 -16.24 19.19 19.74
N PHE A 13 -16.08 18.50 18.60
CA PHE A 13 -16.37 17.06 18.50
C PHE A 13 -15.11 16.17 18.46
N ALA A 14 -13.96 16.70 18.05
CA ALA A 14 -12.68 15.99 18.01
C ALA A 14 -11.49 16.86 18.50
N PRO A 15 -11.49 17.32 19.76
CA PRO A 15 -10.51 18.28 20.28
C PRO A 15 -9.06 17.77 20.29
N GLN A 16 -8.87 16.44 20.23
CA GLN A 16 -7.56 15.80 20.19
C GLN A 16 -7.04 15.57 18.76
N SER A 17 -7.76 16.08 17.75
CA SER A 17 -7.39 15.87 16.35
C SER A 17 -6.02 16.49 16.04
N PRO A 18 -5.12 15.76 15.37
CA PRO A 18 -3.89 16.33 14.83
C PRO A 18 -4.12 17.49 13.86
N ILE A 19 -5.26 17.54 13.17
CA ILE A 19 -5.63 18.65 12.26
C ILE A 19 -5.65 20.00 13.02
N LEU A 20 -6.16 19.98 14.26
CA LEU A 20 -6.20 21.16 15.12
C LEU A 20 -4.81 21.58 15.61
N ALA A 21 -3.85 20.65 15.70
CA ALA A 21 -2.48 20.97 16.05
C ALA A 21 -1.81 21.79 14.95
N PHE A 22 -2.16 21.59 13.68
CA PHE A 22 -1.58 22.32 12.56
C PHE A 22 -2.42 23.54 12.12
N SER A 23 -3.62 23.75 12.68
CA SER A 23 -4.45 24.94 12.38
C SER A 23 -4.16 26.09 13.35
N PRO A 24 -3.46 27.18 12.94
CA PRO A 24 -3.13 28.28 13.84
C PRO A 24 -4.39 28.98 14.36
N LEU A 25 -4.30 29.51 15.59
CA LEU A 25 -5.35 30.36 16.14
C LEU A 25 -5.30 31.75 15.49
N ASP A 26 -6.39 32.16 14.86
CA ASP A 26 -6.55 33.55 14.44
C ASP A 26 -6.81 34.43 15.67
N THR A 27 -5.78 35.14 16.12
CA THR A 27 -5.85 36.18 17.15
C THR A 27 -5.91 37.58 16.54
N GLY A 28 -6.02 37.68 15.21
CA GLY A 28 -5.99 38.94 14.45
C GLY A 28 -4.60 39.54 14.29
N SER A 29 -3.53 38.83 14.69
CA SER A 29 -2.15 39.27 14.54
C SER A 29 -1.24 38.10 14.16
N PRO A 30 -0.72 38.05 12.92
CA PRO A 30 0.02 36.89 12.40
C PRO A 30 1.21 36.44 13.26
N MET A 31 1.87 37.38 13.95
CA MET A 31 2.96 37.03 14.87
C MET A 31 2.46 36.44 16.19
N GLN A 32 1.34 36.94 16.73
CA GLN A 32 0.81 36.45 18.01
C GLN A 32 0.09 35.10 17.85
N ASP A 33 -0.52 34.88 16.68
CA ASP A 33 -1.21 33.64 16.30
C ASP A 33 -0.32 32.42 16.52
N TRP A 34 0.90 32.45 15.95
CA TRP A 34 1.83 31.32 16.02
C TRP A 34 2.41 31.11 17.42
N TYR A 35 2.80 32.18 18.12
CA TYR A 35 3.33 32.06 19.48
C TYR A 35 2.27 31.59 20.49
N ALA A 36 1.03 32.07 20.37
CA ALA A 36 -0.09 31.62 21.19
C ALA A 36 -0.44 30.16 20.91
N HIS A 37 -0.35 29.74 19.64
CA HIS A 37 -0.59 28.37 19.21
C HIS A 37 0.47 27.39 19.72
N LEU A 38 1.76 27.74 19.60
CA LEU A 38 2.86 26.96 20.17
C LEU A 38 2.78 26.88 21.70
N GLY A 39 2.31 27.95 22.36
CA GLY A 39 2.09 27.97 23.81
C GLY A 39 1.02 26.98 24.29
N ARG A 40 0.00 26.70 23.47
CA ARG A 40 -1.06 25.72 23.78
C ARG A 40 -0.70 24.29 23.41
N ASN A 41 0.23 24.08 22.48
CA ASN A 41 0.69 22.76 22.02
C ASN A 41 2.16 22.48 22.39
N PRO A 42 2.55 22.54 23.69
CA PRO A 42 3.95 22.44 24.09
C PRO A 42 4.57 21.09 23.72
N PHE A 43 3.77 20.02 23.68
CA PHE A 43 4.23 18.68 23.34
C PHE A 43 4.42 18.44 21.83
N ARG A 44 3.87 19.31 20.97
CA ARG A 44 3.99 19.22 19.50
C ARG A 44 4.80 20.36 18.88
N ARG A 45 5.45 21.17 19.71
CA ARG A 45 6.22 22.33 19.27
C ARG A 45 7.27 22.00 18.21
N ARG A 46 7.98 20.88 18.37
CA ARG A 46 9.01 20.45 17.44
C ARG A 46 8.41 20.07 16.07
N GLU A 47 7.31 19.34 16.05
CA GLU A 47 6.58 18.98 14.83
C GLU A 47 6.07 20.24 14.10
N LEU A 48 5.57 21.22 14.84
CA LEU A 48 5.07 22.48 14.29
C LEU A 48 6.19 23.40 13.77
N GLU A 49 7.37 23.36 14.38
CA GLU A 49 8.54 24.13 13.91
C GLU A 49 9.27 23.45 12.73
N GLU A 50 9.18 22.12 12.62
CA GLU A 50 9.87 21.32 11.59
C GLU A 50 9.04 21.12 10.31
N PHE A 51 7.71 21.07 10.43
CA PHE A 51 6.84 20.80 9.30
C PHE A 51 6.13 22.06 8.79
N ALA A 52 5.97 22.14 7.48
CA ALA A 52 5.25 23.21 6.80
C ALA A 52 3.92 22.68 6.25
N ILE A 53 2.89 23.54 6.21
CA ILE A 53 1.59 23.19 5.64
C ILE A 53 1.55 23.71 4.21
N LEU A 54 1.28 22.81 3.27
CA LEU A 54 1.13 23.12 1.85
C LEU A 54 -0.28 22.67 1.41
N GLY A 55 -1.25 23.58 1.49
CA GLY A 55 -2.65 23.24 1.24
C GLY A 55 -3.19 22.31 2.34
N ASP A 56 -3.69 21.14 1.93
CA ASP A 56 -4.29 20.13 2.82
C ASP A 56 -3.26 19.08 3.32
N VAL A 57 -1.97 19.33 3.09
CA VAL A 57 -0.89 18.39 3.37
C VAL A 57 0.18 19.04 4.22
N VAL A 58 0.71 18.31 5.20
CA VAL A 58 1.87 18.71 6.00
C VAL A 58 3.12 18.05 5.42
N VAL A 59 4.10 18.88 5.14
CA VAL A 59 5.30 18.53 4.38
C VAL A 59 6.54 18.88 5.21
N ARG A 60 7.55 18.00 5.18
CA ARG A 60 8.87 18.26 5.74
C ARG A 60 9.85 18.53 4.60
N ILE A 61 10.65 19.58 4.73
CA ILE A 61 11.76 19.81 3.81
C ILE A 61 12.92 18.92 4.23
N ALA A 62 13.29 17.97 3.39
CA ALA A 62 14.43 17.09 3.57
C ALA A 62 15.58 17.55 2.66
N ASP A 63 16.69 17.99 3.24
CA ASP A 63 17.92 18.31 2.51
C ASP A 63 18.64 17.00 2.10
N GLU A 64 18.99 16.82 0.83
CA GLU A 64 19.69 15.64 0.29
C GLU A 64 21.18 15.59 0.65
N LEU A 65 21.74 16.69 1.17
CA LEU A 65 22.99 16.65 1.91
C LEU A 65 22.66 16.59 3.40
N GLU A 66 22.19 15.42 3.87
CA GLU A 66 22.03 15.23 5.31
C GLU A 66 23.42 15.19 5.96
N PRO A 67 23.84 16.17 6.80
CA PRO A 67 24.86 15.87 7.78
C PRO A 67 24.36 14.71 8.62
N GLU A 68 25.24 13.78 9.01
CA GLU A 68 24.85 12.54 9.72
C GLU A 68 23.80 12.88 10.80
N PRO A 69 22.77 12.03 11.02
CA PRO A 69 21.69 12.28 12.00
C PRO A 69 22.19 12.73 13.39
N VAL A 70 23.43 12.34 13.72
CA VAL A 70 24.18 12.68 14.92
C VAL A 70 24.55 14.16 15.02
N ASP A 71 24.92 14.81 13.91
CA ASP A 71 25.34 16.22 13.85
C ASP A 71 24.15 17.18 14.02
N ARG A 72 22.93 16.70 13.79
CA ARG A 72 21.68 17.47 14.00
C ARG A 72 21.20 17.45 15.45
N VAL A 73 21.68 16.51 16.28
CA VAL A 73 21.32 16.45 17.70
C VAL A 73 22.34 17.26 18.49
N LYS A 74 21.95 18.47 18.93
CA LYS A 74 22.84 19.38 19.69
C LYS A 74 23.49 18.73 20.92
N ILE A 75 22.86 17.73 21.54
CA ILE A 75 23.42 17.00 22.70
C ILE A 75 24.40 15.88 22.30
N MET A 76 24.38 15.44 21.04
CA MET A 76 25.29 14.44 20.47
C MET A 76 26.50 15.07 19.77
N SER A 77 26.54 16.40 19.62
CA SER A 77 27.72 17.06 19.07
C SER A 77 28.92 16.85 19.98
N LEU A 78 30.09 16.65 19.39
CA LEU A 78 31.32 16.47 20.14
C LEU A 78 31.59 17.68 21.06
N GLU A 79 31.30 18.90 20.58
CA GLU A 79 31.44 20.13 21.38
C GLU A 79 30.57 20.12 22.64
N TYR A 80 29.34 19.63 22.54
CA TYR A 80 28.45 19.51 23.69
C TYR A 80 28.94 18.43 24.66
N ALA A 81 29.36 17.28 24.13
CA ALA A 81 29.88 16.18 24.92
C ALA A 81 31.15 16.58 25.69
N VAL A 82 32.11 17.25 25.04
CA VAL A 82 33.33 17.79 25.67
C VAL A 82 32.98 18.80 26.77
N ARG A 83 32.00 19.68 26.53
CA ARG A 83 31.55 20.64 27.54
C ARG A 83 30.95 19.97 28.77
N VAL A 84 30.30 18.82 28.62
CA VAL A 84 29.62 18.11 29.72
C VAL A 84 30.53 17.10 30.42
N LEU A 85 31.40 16.42 29.69
CA LEU A 85 32.27 15.35 30.19
C LEU A 85 33.66 15.85 30.58
N GLY A 86 34.09 17.01 30.07
CA GLY A 86 35.34 17.68 30.41
C GLY A 86 36.59 17.10 29.73
N ASP A 87 36.50 15.90 29.15
CA ASP A 87 37.58 15.24 28.41
C ASP A 87 37.15 14.89 26.98
N GLU A 88 38.08 15.03 26.04
CA GLU A 88 37.81 14.82 24.61
C GLU A 88 37.75 13.33 24.24
N CYS A 89 38.54 12.48 24.88
CA CYS A 89 38.53 11.05 24.61
C CYS A 89 37.22 10.43 25.10
N ASP A 90 36.78 10.78 26.31
CA ASP A 90 35.51 10.33 26.87
C ASP A 90 34.32 10.83 26.04
N ALA A 91 34.38 12.05 25.52
CA ALA A 91 33.36 12.60 24.63
C ALA A 91 33.26 11.87 23.29
N ARG A 92 34.39 11.50 22.67
CA ARG A 92 34.38 10.71 21.43
C ARG A 92 33.84 9.30 21.67
N GLU A 93 34.25 8.65 22.76
CA GLU A 93 33.80 7.30 23.07
C GLU A 93 32.31 7.28 23.46
N PHE A 94 31.82 8.33 24.13
CA PHE A 94 30.39 8.52 24.40
C PHE A 94 29.57 8.54 23.10
N VAL A 95 29.95 9.39 22.14
CA VAL A 95 29.25 9.51 20.85
C VAL A 95 29.29 8.18 20.08
N ARG A 96 30.46 7.52 20.07
CA ARG A 96 30.63 6.22 19.43
C ARG A 96 29.75 5.14 20.06
N CYS A 97 29.66 5.08 21.39
CA CYS A 97 28.85 4.10 22.08
C CYS A 97 27.36 4.32 21.81
N VAL A 98 26.87 5.57 21.82
CA VAL A 98 25.48 5.87 21.46
C VAL A 98 25.17 5.43 20.02
N LYS A 99 26.08 5.66 19.08
CA LYS A 99 25.96 5.15 17.69
C LYS A 99 25.89 3.63 17.62
N ALA A 100 26.70 2.92 18.41
CA ALA A 100 26.73 1.46 18.42
C ALA A 100 25.51 0.82 19.11
N ILE A 101 24.87 1.54 20.03
CA ILE A 101 23.65 1.09 20.73
C ILE A 101 22.41 1.31 19.86
N ALA A 102 22.39 2.36 19.05
CA ALA A 102 21.28 2.67 18.17
C ALA A 102 21.28 1.78 16.90
N SER A 103 20.09 1.60 16.32
CA SER A 103 19.94 0.94 15.01
C SER A 103 20.61 1.77 13.90
N PRO A 104 21.12 1.15 12.80
CA PRO A 104 21.59 1.90 11.62
C PRO A 104 20.53 2.86 11.07
N ASP A 105 19.25 2.49 11.20
CA ASP A 105 18.09 3.28 10.76
C ASP A 105 17.54 4.23 11.84
N ALA A 106 18.24 4.38 12.97
CA ALA A 106 17.75 5.22 14.07
C ALA A 106 17.67 6.69 13.65
N GLY A 107 16.53 7.31 13.93
CA GLY A 107 16.31 8.72 13.68
C GLY A 107 16.90 9.63 14.75
N GLN A 108 16.77 10.94 14.50
CA GLN A 108 17.27 12.00 15.39
C GLN A 108 16.67 11.94 16.81
N PHE A 109 15.44 11.44 16.94
CA PHE A 109 14.73 11.36 18.20
C PHE A 109 15.30 10.26 19.11
N GLU A 110 15.57 9.09 18.54
CA GLU A 110 16.13 7.93 19.22
C GLU A 110 17.54 8.23 19.74
N TYR A 111 18.39 8.84 18.90
CA TYR A 111 19.71 9.31 19.32
C TYR A 111 19.62 10.31 20.49
N GLY A 112 18.66 11.25 20.43
CA GLY A 112 18.44 12.23 21.47
C GLY A 112 18.00 11.61 22.80
N GLN A 113 17.10 10.63 22.77
CA GLN A 113 16.63 9.96 23.98
C GLN A 113 17.74 9.13 24.65
N ILE A 114 18.48 8.35 23.85
CA ILE A 114 19.58 7.51 24.35
C ILE A 114 20.66 8.40 24.98
N ALA A 115 21.07 9.45 24.28
CA ALA A 115 22.07 10.39 24.77
C ALA A 115 21.61 11.11 26.05
N ALA A 116 20.38 11.61 26.10
CA ALA A 116 19.84 12.30 27.26
C ALA A 116 19.78 11.39 28.50
N TYR A 117 19.39 10.13 28.31
CA TYR A 117 19.40 9.12 29.36
C TYR A 117 20.81 8.92 29.92
N TYR A 118 21.81 8.68 29.06
CA TYR A 118 23.17 8.40 29.52
C TYR A 118 23.89 9.64 30.08
N TYR A 119 23.61 10.85 29.61
CA TYR A 119 24.05 12.07 30.31
C TYR A 119 23.40 12.21 31.71
N GLY A 120 22.19 11.68 31.89
CA GLY A 120 21.56 11.55 33.20
C GLY A 120 22.27 10.55 34.10
N GLU A 121 22.62 9.37 33.57
CA GLU A 121 23.32 8.31 34.30
C GLU A 121 24.76 8.71 34.67
N ILE A 122 25.51 9.34 33.75
CA ILE A 122 26.87 9.82 34.01
C ILE A 122 26.90 10.81 35.18
N ARG A 123 25.87 11.68 35.30
CA ARG A 123 25.76 12.62 36.42
C ARG A 123 25.51 11.94 37.76
N ARG A 124 24.95 10.72 37.79
CA ARG A 124 24.63 9.98 39.01
C ARG A 124 25.73 8.99 39.42
N ARG A 125 26.32 8.29 38.45
CA ARG A 125 27.21 7.14 38.67
C ARG A 125 28.66 7.40 38.29
N GLY A 126 28.93 8.47 37.54
CA GLY A 126 30.25 8.83 37.05
C GLY A 126 30.55 8.31 35.64
N ILE A 127 31.45 9.00 34.95
CA ILE A 127 31.81 8.77 33.54
C ILE A 127 32.34 7.34 33.26
N PRO A 128 33.34 6.80 34.01
CA PRO A 128 34.02 5.56 33.59
C PRO A 128 33.15 4.30 33.73
N GLU A 129 32.23 4.28 34.69
CA GLU A 129 31.33 3.15 34.90
C GLU A 129 30.28 3.09 33.77
N VAL A 130 29.69 4.24 33.44
CA VAL A 130 28.64 4.33 32.42
C VAL A 130 29.19 4.12 31.02
N LEU A 131 30.35 4.70 30.66
CA LEU A 131 30.96 4.47 29.34
C LEU A 131 31.35 2.99 29.13
N LYS A 132 31.82 2.30 30.17
CA LYS A 132 32.13 0.88 30.09
C LYS A 132 30.87 0.04 29.83
N GLU A 133 29.76 0.34 30.49
CA GLU A 133 28.47 -0.33 30.25
C GLU A 133 27.94 -0.04 28.84
N MET A 134 28.01 1.21 28.40
CA MET A 134 27.61 1.62 27.06
C MET A 134 28.43 0.92 25.97
N GLY A 135 29.75 0.80 26.16
CA GLY A 135 30.63 0.09 25.23
C GLY A 135 30.29 -1.40 25.12
N LEU A 136 30.02 -2.07 26.25
CA LEU A 136 29.60 -3.48 26.25
C LEU A 136 28.23 -3.68 25.57
N LEU A 137 27.29 -2.78 25.83
CA LEU A 137 25.97 -2.81 25.20
C LEU A 137 26.08 -2.60 23.69
N GLY A 138 26.86 -1.62 23.25
CA GLY A 138 27.12 -1.35 21.83
C GLY A 138 27.77 -2.53 21.12
N MET A 139 28.71 -3.23 21.76
CA MET A 139 29.31 -4.45 21.19
C MET A 139 28.28 -5.58 21.02
N HIS A 140 27.40 -5.79 22.00
CA HIS A 140 26.34 -6.80 21.89
C HIS A 140 25.33 -6.46 20.79
N MET A 141 24.93 -5.19 20.67
CA MET A 141 24.00 -4.74 19.61
C MET A 141 24.62 -4.84 18.22
N ALA A 142 25.88 -4.43 18.05
CA ALA A 142 26.61 -4.57 16.80
C ALA A 142 26.77 -6.05 16.38
N ALA A 143 27.00 -6.96 17.33
CA ALA A 143 27.06 -8.40 17.04
C ALA A 143 25.73 -8.94 16.52
N VAL A 144 24.61 -8.50 17.09
CA VAL A 144 23.25 -8.92 16.66
C VAL A 144 22.92 -8.36 15.27
N THR A 145 23.21 -7.08 15.00
CA THR A 145 22.91 -6.44 13.70
C THR A 145 23.81 -6.93 12.57
N SER A 146 25.06 -7.32 12.86
CA SER A 146 25.98 -7.88 11.84
C SER A 146 25.48 -9.18 11.20
N THR A 147 24.66 -9.98 11.91
CA THR A 147 24.09 -11.23 11.38
C THR A 147 22.89 -11.02 10.44
N ILE A 148 22.42 -9.78 10.29
CA ILE A 148 21.26 -9.42 9.46
C ILE A 148 21.69 -9.06 8.03
N ALA A 149 22.94 -8.63 7.83
CA ALA A 149 23.49 -8.31 6.49
C ALA A 149 23.52 -9.50 5.52
N ASP A 150 23.46 -10.74 6.01
CA ASP A 150 23.34 -11.95 5.18
C ASP A 150 21.91 -12.17 4.61
N ARG A 151 20.98 -11.23 4.80
CA ARG A 151 19.63 -11.26 4.20
C ARG A 151 19.39 -10.24 3.09
N GLU A 152 20.40 -9.45 2.73
CA GLU A 152 20.34 -8.68 1.49
C GLU A 152 20.58 -9.63 0.31
N ILE A 153 19.60 -9.71 -0.57
CA ILE A 153 19.68 -10.47 -1.82
C ILE A 153 20.77 -9.79 -2.65
N SER A 154 21.96 -10.38 -2.70
CA SER A 154 22.97 -10.02 -3.70
C SER A 154 22.38 -10.32 -5.08
N VAL A 155 21.89 -9.28 -5.76
CA VAL A 155 21.59 -9.34 -7.18
C VAL A 155 22.95 -9.41 -7.89
N GLU A 156 23.49 -10.61 -8.03
CA GLU A 156 24.54 -10.84 -9.00
C GLU A 156 23.89 -10.72 -10.38
N GLU A 157 24.01 -9.53 -10.98
CA GLU A 157 23.83 -9.35 -12.41
C GLU A 157 24.73 -10.37 -13.11
N SER A 158 24.12 -11.42 -13.66
CA SER A 158 24.80 -12.33 -14.55
C SER A 158 25.28 -11.53 -15.75
N ARG A 159 26.56 -11.12 -15.74
CA ARG A 159 27.31 -10.68 -16.93
C ARG A 159 27.26 -11.80 -17.97
N THR A 160 26.21 -11.83 -18.78
CA THR A 160 26.24 -12.54 -20.05
C THR A 160 27.22 -11.80 -20.93
N VAL A 161 28.45 -12.30 -21.01
CA VAL A 161 29.46 -11.84 -21.97
C VAL A 161 28.84 -11.94 -23.37
N GLU A 162 28.78 -10.82 -24.08
CA GLU A 162 28.33 -10.77 -25.48
C GLU A 162 29.07 -11.84 -26.28
N GLN A 163 28.32 -12.87 -26.67
CA GLN A 163 28.87 -13.97 -27.46
C GLN A 163 28.91 -13.51 -28.92
N LYS A 164 30.04 -12.93 -29.34
CA LYS A 164 30.27 -12.57 -30.75
C LYS A 164 30.11 -13.82 -31.62
N LEU A 165 29.17 -13.76 -32.58
CA LEU A 165 28.93 -14.81 -33.56
C LEU A 165 30.23 -15.26 -34.21
N THR A 166 30.45 -16.57 -34.26
CA THR A 166 31.65 -17.13 -34.87
C THR A 166 31.70 -16.82 -36.37
N VAL A 167 32.89 -16.78 -36.96
CA VAL A 167 33.08 -16.49 -38.40
C VAL A 167 32.28 -17.47 -39.29
N ALA A 168 32.05 -18.70 -38.81
CA ALA A 168 31.22 -19.70 -39.47
C ALA A 168 29.71 -19.39 -39.43
N GLU A 169 29.22 -18.77 -38.35
CA GLU A 169 27.83 -18.34 -38.24
C GLU A 169 27.56 -17.06 -39.03
N GLN A 170 28.51 -16.12 -39.06
CA GLN A 170 28.41 -14.94 -39.92
C GLN A 170 28.37 -15.31 -41.41
N ARG A 171 29.09 -16.36 -41.83
CA ARG A 171 29.01 -16.89 -43.20
C ARG A 171 27.65 -17.53 -43.50
N ARG A 172 27.11 -18.32 -42.55
CA ARG A 172 25.76 -18.90 -42.68
C ARG A 172 24.68 -17.83 -42.80
N VAL A 173 24.75 -16.77 -41.98
CA VAL A 173 23.81 -15.64 -42.04
C VAL A 173 23.89 -14.91 -43.39
N LYS A 174 25.10 -14.68 -43.93
CA LYS A 174 25.30 -14.06 -45.25
C LYS A 174 24.81 -14.92 -46.41
N GLU A 175 24.88 -16.25 -46.32
CA GLU A 175 24.34 -17.16 -47.33
C GLU A 175 22.81 -17.16 -47.32
N THR A 176 22.17 -17.17 -46.15
CA THR A 176 20.70 -17.00 -46.04
C THR A 176 20.21 -15.64 -46.52
N ALA A 177 21.01 -14.58 -46.39
CA ALA A 177 20.65 -13.25 -46.88
C ALA A 177 20.63 -13.16 -48.42
N LYS A 178 21.50 -13.93 -49.11
CA LYS A 178 21.56 -13.97 -50.57
C LYS A 178 20.39 -14.73 -51.22
N ASN A 179 19.72 -15.60 -50.47
CA ASN A 179 18.61 -16.44 -50.96
C ASN A 179 17.22 -15.87 -50.62
N ARG A 180 17.11 -14.59 -50.22
CA ARG A 180 15.81 -13.95 -49.98
C ARG A 180 15.09 -13.68 -51.31
N THR A 181 13.90 -14.24 -51.47
CA THR A 181 12.95 -13.80 -52.50
C THR A 181 12.63 -12.31 -52.31
N PRO A 182 12.62 -11.50 -53.38
CA PRO A 182 12.31 -10.08 -53.27
C PRO A 182 10.91 -9.89 -52.69
N LEU A 183 10.76 -8.85 -51.86
CA LEU A 183 9.47 -8.49 -51.26
C LEU A 183 8.45 -8.20 -52.38
N PRO A 184 7.18 -8.63 -52.21
CA PRO A 184 6.14 -8.34 -53.18
C PRO A 184 5.94 -6.82 -53.34
N PRO A 185 5.60 -6.34 -54.54
CA PRO A 185 5.39 -4.93 -54.80
C PRO A 185 4.23 -4.37 -53.98
N ARG A 186 4.35 -3.08 -53.61
CA ARG A 186 3.38 -2.33 -52.80
C ARG A 186 1.98 -2.43 -53.39
N SER A 187 1.03 -2.91 -52.61
CA SER A 187 -0.39 -2.95 -52.97
C SER A 187 -1.06 -1.63 -52.58
N PRO A 188 -1.54 -0.82 -53.54
CA PRO A 188 -2.03 0.54 -53.29
C PRO A 188 -3.28 0.60 -52.40
N ASN A 189 -4.09 -0.47 -52.36
CA ASN A 189 -5.35 -0.47 -51.60
C ASN A 189 -5.14 -0.42 -50.07
N PHE A 190 -4.06 -1.02 -49.56
CA PHE A 190 -3.81 -1.10 -48.11
C PHE A 190 -3.28 0.23 -47.56
N ASP A 191 -2.45 0.92 -48.35
CA ASP A 191 -1.90 2.22 -47.96
C ASP A 191 -2.96 3.32 -47.99
N ASP A 192 -3.93 3.24 -48.92
CA ASP A 192 -5.05 4.17 -48.98
C ASP A 192 -6.08 3.90 -47.86
N GLU A 193 -6.31 2.64 -47.47
CA GLU A 193 -7.09 2.30 -46.26
C GLU A 193 -6.40 2.78 -44.99
N MET A 194 -5.08 2.60 -44.88
CA MET A 194 -4.31 3.06 -43.71
C MET A 194 -4.34 4.59 -43.60
N ARG A 195 -4.29 5.29 -44.74
CA ARG A 195 -4.41 6.75 -44.78
C ARG A 195 -5.82 7.22 -44.37
N ALA A 196 -6.86 6.53 -44.83
CA ALA A 196 -8.23 6.82 -44.43
C ALA A 196 -8.49 6.54 -42.93
N VAL A 197 -7.87 5.51 -42.36
CA VAL A 197 -7.92 5.24 -40.91
C VAL A 197 -7.20 6.32 -40.12
N LEU A 198 -6.01 6.75 -40.56
CA LEU A 198 -5.26 7.84 -39.93
C LEU A 198 -6.03 9.17 -39.97
N GLU A 199 -6.69 9.50 -41.08
CA GLU A 199 -7.54 10.71 -41.18
C GLU A 199 -8.78 10.62 -40.28
N ARG A 200 -9.33 9.42 -40.07
CA ARG A 200 -10.52 9.20 -39.23
C ARG A 200 -10.20 9.26 -37.73
N VAL A 201 -9.00 8.82 -37.33
CA VAL A 201 -8.53 8.84 -35.94
C VAL A 201 -8.00 10.22 -35.55
N GLY A 202 -7.41 10.98 -36.48
CA GLY A 202 -6.72 12.23 -36.18
C GLY A 202 -7.58 13.45 -35.81
N ARG A 203 -8.92 13.41 -35.92
CA ARG A 203 -9.77 14.61 -35.73
C ARG A 203 -11.10 14.41 -35.00
N GLN A 204 -11.27 13.37 -34.19
CA GLN A 204 -12.36 13.37 -33.20
C GLN A 204 -11.91 14.15 -31.96
N LYS A 205 -12.33 15.42 -31.86
CA LYS A 205 -12.29 16.17 -30.60
C LYS A 205 -13.21 15.50 -29.59
N ILE A 206 -12.66 14.55 -28.84
CA ILE A 206 -13.22 14.09 -27.57
C ILE A 206 -13.11 15.29 -26.63
N SER A 207 -14.25 15.88 -26.30
CA SER A 207 -14.35 16.90 -25.26
C SER A 207 -13.93 16.26 -23.93
N ARG A 208 -12.82 16.75 -23.37
CA ARG A 208 -12.15 16.33 -22.12
C ARG A 208 -11.39 14.99 -22.17
N MET A 209 -10.25 15.00 -22.86
CA MET A 209 -9.09 14.23 -22.45
C MET A 209 -8.25 15.11 -21.52
N ILE A 210 -7.85 14.57 -20.36
CA ILE A 210 -6.68 15.07 -19.64
C ILE A 210 -5.52 14.83 -20.61
N THR A 211 -4.93 15.89 -21.14
CA THR A 211 -3.71 15.80 -21.93
C THR A 211 -2.63 15.22 -21.03
N ASP A 212 -2.15 14.03 -21.38
CA ASP A 212 -0.90 13.52 -20.84
C ASP A 212 0.23 14.22 -21.59
N ASP A 213 0.61 15.39 -21.09
CA ASP A 213 1.69 16.21 -21.65
C ASP A 213 3.02 15.43 -21.68
N PHE A 214 3.17 14.36 -20.87
CA PHE A 214 4.34 13.47 -20.88
C PHE A 214 4.38 12.54 -22.08
N ALA A 215 3.24 11.95 -22.45
CA ALA A 215 3.18 11.07 -23.63
C ALA A 215 3.53 11.84 -24.92
N ALA A 216 3.13 13.11 -25.02
CA ALA A 216 3.48 13.98 -26.15
C ALA A 216 4.99 14.29 -26.20
N PHE A 217 5.63 14.54 -25.06
CA PHE A 217 7.06 14.87 -25.01
C PHE A 217 7.99 13.69 -25.35
N TYR A 218 7.59 12.45 -25.04
CA TYR A 218 8.44 11.27 -25.25
C TYR A 218 8.15 10.49 -26.54
N LEU A 219 6.95 10.60 -27.11
CA LEU A 219 6.57 9.88 -28.33
C LEU A 219 6.81 10.69 -29.63
N GLU A 220 7.16 11.98 -29.53
CA GLU A 220 7.44 12.82 -30.71
C GLU A 220 8.91 12.79 -31.19
N ASP A 221 9.86 12.30 -30.39
CA ASP A 221 11.29 12.38 -30.72
C ASP A 221 11.90 11.04 -31.15
N GLY A 222 11.71 10.67 -32.42
CA GLY A 222 12.28 9.46 -33.02
C GLY A 222 13.81 9.45 -33.24
N ASP A 223 14.52 10.55 -32.91
CA ASP A 223 15.93 10.77 -33.29
C ASP A 223 16.91 10.88 -32.10
N LYS A 224 16.48 10.60 -30.86
CA LYS A 224 17.37 10.66 -29.68
C LYS A 224 18.37 9.50 -29.64
N SER A 225 19.62 9.80 -29.30
CA SER A 225 20.67 8.80 -29.07
C SER A 225 20.45 8.02 -27.77
N VAL A 226 21.07 6.85 -27.63
CA VAL A 226 20.96 6.02 -26.41
C VAL A 226 21.49 6.77 -25.19
N GLU A 227 22.55 7.58 -25.36
CA GLU A 227 23.10 8.39 -24.28
C GLU A 227 22.20 9.57 -23.88
N GLU A 228 21.38 10.08 -24.80
CA GLU A 228 20.34 11.08 -24.50
C GLU A 228 19.12 10.43 -23.85
N LEU A 229 18.76 9.21 -24.25
CA LEU A 229 17.73 8.40 -23.59
C LEU A 229 18.15 8.02 -22.17
N ASP A 230 19.41 7.62 -21.94
CA ASP A 230 19.94 7.34 -20.60
C ASP A 230 19.98 8.60 -19.74
N ARG A 231 20.29 9.75 -20.34
CA ARG A 231 20.24 11.04 -19.61
C ARG A 231 18.79 11.42 -19.30
N ASP A 232 17.87 11.26 -20.23
CA ASP A 232 16.44 11.49 -20.02
C ASP A 232 15.88 10.50 -18.99
N PHE A 233 16.36 9.26 -18.96
CA PHE A 233 16.01 8.23 -17.97
C PHE A 233 16.55 8.56 -16.57
N LEU A 234 17.81 9.03 -16.46
CA LEU A 234 18.35 9.54 -15.20
C LEU A 234 17.63 10.81 -14.74
N THR A 235 17.20 11.65 -15.67
CA THR A 235 16.37 12.82 -15.36
C THR A 235 14.96 12.40 -14.94
N PHE A 236 14.47 11.27 -15.45
CA PHE A 236 13.20 10.63 -15.12
C PHE A 236 13.22 9.99 -13.72
N ASP A 237 14.26 9.24 -13.34
CA ASP A 237 14.47 8.78 -11.95
C ASP A 237 14.53 9.95 -10.97
N ASN A 238 15.07 11.10 -11.42
CA ASN A 238 15.09 12.33 -10.65
C ASN A 238 13.73 13.07 -10.62
N LEU A 239 12.80 12.70 -11.50
CA LEU A 239 11.41 13.18 -11.61
C LEU A 239 10.39 12.15 -11.11
N GLU A 240 10.81 10.96 -10.64
CA GLU A 240 9.92 10.00 -9.98
C GLU A 240 9.41 10.63 -8.68
N GLN A 241 8.27 11.29 -8.83
CA GLN A 241 7.45 11.90 -7.79
C GLN A 241 6.64 10.86 -7.01
N TYR A 242 7.04 9.59 -7.04
CA TYR A 242 6.36 8.51 -6.32
C TYR A 242 7.40 7.63 -5.65
N ASP A 243 7.49 7.68 -4.32
CA ASP A 243 8.15 6.60 -3.59
C ASP A 243 7.26 5.35 -3.54
N GLU A 244 7.81 4.21 -3.11
CA GLU A 244 7.09 2.93 -2.98
C GLU A 244 5.90 2.99 -1.99
N ASN A 245 5.73 4.09 -1.24
CA ASN A 245 4.62 4.36 -0.34
C ASN A 245 3.57 5.32 -0.94
N GLY A 246 3.74 5.78 -2.18
CA GLY A 246 2.83 6.72 -2.83
C GLY A 246 2.99 8.18 -2.36
N ILE A 247 4.11 8.52 -1.71
CA ILE A 247 4.39 9.87 -1.23
C ILE A 247 4.96 10.71 -2.37
N VAL A 248 4.27 11.83 -2.67
CA VAL A 248 4.68 12.79 -3.70
C VAL A 248 5.86 13.63 -3.21
N GLY A 249 7.07 13.29 -3.67
CA GLY A 249 8.28 14.05 -3.39
C GLY A 249 8.50 15.18 -4.41
N LEU A 250 8.08 16.41 -4.11
CA LEU A 250 8.41 17.56 -4.96
C LEU A 250 9.84 18.01 -4.66
N ARG A 251 10.74 17.83 -5.64
CA ARG A 251 12.13 18.30 -5.59
C ARG A 251 12.16 19.78 -5.96
N MET A 252 12.55 20.64 -5.02
CA MET A 252 12.50 22.10 -5.23
C MET A 252 13.79 22.67 -5.82
N ASN A 253 14.95 22.07 -5.50
CA ASN A 253 16.27 22.36 -6.06
C ASN A 253 17.17 21.12 -5.87
N GLY A 254 18.33 21.05 -6.56
CA GLY A 254 19.26 19.90 -6.63
C GLY A 254 19.93 19.43 -5.32
N GLY A 255 19.29 19.66 -4.18
CA GLY A 255 19.64 19.11 -2.88
C GLY A 255 18.55 19.24 -1.81
N GLN A 256 17.29 19.54 -2.16
CA GLN A 256 16.17 19.60 -1.22
C GLN A 256 14.92 18.95 -1.83
N ARG A 257 14.35 17.96 -1.13
CA ARG A 257 13.07 17.35 -1.48
C ARG A 257 12.05 17.61 -0.38
N SER A 258 10.84 17.97 -0.78
CA SER A 258 9.72 18.04 0.15
C SER A 258 9.11 16.63 0.29
N VAL A 259 8.92 16.17 1.53
CA VAL A 259 8.34 14.86 1.84
C VAL A 259 7.02 15.09 2.55
N VAL A 260 5.93 14.56 2.00
CA VAL A 260 4.63 14.58 2.68
C VAL A 260 4.71 13.69 3.91
N VAL A 261 4.50 14.29 5.08
CA VAL A 261 4.51 13.59 6.38
C VAL A 261 3.09 13.31 6.86
N PHE A 262 2.14 14.18 6.51
CA PHE A 262 0.77 14.11 7.00
C PHE A 262 -0.18 14.59 5.93
N ASP A 263 -1.27 13.88 5.69
CA ASP A 263 -2.35 14.32 4.81
C ASP A 263 -3.63 14.39 5.63
N PHE A 264 -4.23 15.59 5.71
CA PHE A 264 -5.37 15.84 6.59
C PHE A 264 -6.58 14.99 6.23
N ASP A 265 -6.81 14.71 4.94
CA ASP A 265 -7.95 13.90 4.49
C ASP A 265 -7.73 12.41 4.77
N CYS A 266 -6.48 11.95 4.74
CA CYS A 266 -6.10 10.58 5.07
C CYS A 266 -6.17 10.24 6.56
N GLU A 267 -6.23 11.25 7.42
CA GLU A 267 -6.20 11.08 8.89
C GLU A 267 -7.60 11.07 9.50
N ILE A 268 -8.61 11.44 8.71
CA ILE A 268 -10.02 11.37 9.11
C ILE A 268 -10.48 9.91 9.01
N ASP A 269 -10.76 9.30 10.16
CA ASP A 269 -11.22 7.93 10.29
C ASP A 269 -12.48 7.83 11.17
N ALA A 270 -12.90 6.60 11.47
CA ALA A 270 -14.07 6.36 12.32
C ALA A 270 -13.92 6.90 13.76
N SER A 271 -12.72 7.23 14.22
CA SER A 271 -12.51 7.78 15.57
C SER A 271 -13.06 9.20 15.72
N TYR A 272 -13.17 9.94 14.62
CA TYR A 272 -13.75 11.29 14.55
C TYR A 272 -15.28 11.28 14.66
N LEU A 273 -15.92 10.12 14.53
CA LEU A 273 -17.37 9.98 14.70
C LEU A 273 -17.73 9.79 16.17
N SER A 274 -18.90 10.34 16.55
CA SER A 274 -19.51 10.08 17.85
C SER A 274 -19.78 8.59 18.03
N GLN A 275 -19.81 8.12 19.27
CA GLN A 275 -19.92 6.69 19.58
C GLN A 275 -21.14 6.03 18.92
N ASP A 276 -22.23 6.78 18.81
CA ASP A 276 -23.48 6.32 18.20
C ASP A 276 -23.39 6.29 16.67
N ALA A 277 -22.65 7.20 16.04
CA ALA A 277 -22.49 7.27 14.58
C ALA A 277 -21.38 6.36 14.00
N ARG A 278 -20.50 5.80 14.85
CA ARG A 278 -19.38 4.94 14.40
C ARG A 278 -19.78 3.73 13.56
N HIS A 279 -20.98 3.19 13.76
CA HIS A 279 -21.46 2.04 12.98
C HIS A 279 -21.63 2.40 11.49
N ILE A 280 -21.96 3.66 11.17
CA ILE A 280 -22.11 4.14 9.78
C ILE A 280 -20.81 3.92 9.01
N ALA A 281 -19.66 4.25 9.61
CA ALA A 281 -18.35 4.06 8.97
C ALA A 281 -18.07 2.60 8.58
N SER A 282 -18.56 1.63 9.35
CA SER A 282 -18.38 0.20 9.05
C SER A 282 -19.19 -0.27 7.83
N GLU A 283 -20.25 0.45 7.48
CA GLU A 283 -21.11 0.15 6.33
C GLU A 283 -20.59 0.80 5.04
N LEU A 284 -19.92 1.95 5.12
CA LEU A 284 -19.44 2.73 3.97
C LEU A 284 -18.68 1.87 2.95
N GLY A 285 -17.67 1.11 3.40
CA GLY A 285 -16.85 0.28 2.51
C GLY A 285 -17.64 -0.79 1.77
N ARG A 286 -18.65 -1.38 2.43
CA ARG A 286 -19.51 -2.41 1.82
C ARG A 286 -20.47 -1.81 0.80
N LEU A 287 -21.05 -0.65 1.12
CA LEU A 287 -21.93 0.09 0.21
C LEU A 287 -21.19 0.56 -1.04
N PHE A 288 -19.96 1.03 -0.85
CA PHE A 288 -19.09 1.50 -1.92
C PHE A 288 -18.71 0.40 -2.89
N VAL A 289 -18.25 -0.75 -2.38
CA VAL A 289 -17.73 -1.84 -3.20
C VAL A 289 -18.86 -2.60 -3.92
N GLY A 290 -19.99 -2.85 -3.24
CA GLY A 290 -21.13 -3.56 -3.83
C GLY A 290 -20.80 -4.98 -4.32
N HIS A 291 -21.59 -5.46 -5.29
CA HIS A 291 -21.55 -6.76 -5.95
C HIS A 291 -21.50 -7.95 -4.98
N SER A 292 -20.54 -8.87 -5.13
CA SER A 292 -20.41 -10.05 -4.28
C SER A 292 -19.93 -9.72 -2.85
N LEU A 293 -19.07 -8.71 -2.69
CA LEU A 293 -18.50 -8.34 -1.38
C LEU A 293 -19.43 -7.46 -0.55
N GLY A 294 -20.24 -6.64 -1.19
CA GLY A 294 -21.05 -5.59 -0.56
C GLY A 294 -22.52 -5.54 -0.98
N GLY A 295 -22.96 -6.38 -1.92
CA GLY A 295 -24.29 -6.31 -2.54
C GLY A 295 -25.44 -6.43 -1.54
N ASN A 296 -25.28 -7.23 -0.48
CA ASN A 296 -26.29 -7.32 0.58
C ASN A 296 -26.44 -6.01 1.36
N ALA A 297 -25.34 -5.29 1.61
CA ALA A 297 -25.37 -4.00 2.28
C ALA A 297 -25.99 -2.95 1.34
N ALA A 298 -25.60 -2.96 0.07
CA ALA A 298 -26.16 -2.07 -0.94
C ALA A 298 -27.67 -2.26 -1.09
N GLN A 299 -28.16 -3.50 -1.18
CA GLN A 299 -29.58 -3.77 -1.26
C GLN A 299 -30.33 -3.25 -0.02
N LYS A 300 -29.84 -3.54 1.18
CA LYS A 300 -30.43 -3.03 2.43
C LYS A 300 -30.47 -1.50 2.47
N GLY A 301 -29.43 -0.82 1.98
CA GLY A 301 -29.40 0.63 1.91
C GLY A 301 -30.46 1.18 0.94
N ARG A 302 -30.65 0.54 -0.22
CA ARG A 302 -31.70 0.91 -1.19
C ARG A 302 -33.10 0.66 -0.65
N ASP A 303 -33.30 -0.46 0.04
CA ASP A 303 -34.57 -0.78 0.70
C ASP A 303 -34.92 0.27 1.76
N LEU A 304 -33.91 0.75 2.50
CA LEU A 304 -34.05 1.81 3.50
C LEU A 304 -34.39 3.16 2.87
N ILE A 305 -33.74 3.54 1.77
CA ILE A 305 -34.10 4.76 1.00
C ILE A 305 -35.55 4.65 0.52
N ALA A 306 -35.92 3.53 -0.10
CA ALA A 306 -37.27 3.33 -0.64
C ALA A 306 -38.35 3.37 0.45
N ALA A 307 -38.08 2.82 1.63
CA ALA A 307 -38.99 2.89 2.77
C ALA A 307 -39.18 4.34 3.26
N ALA A 308 -38.10 5.12 3.37
CA ALA A 308 -38.17 6.52 3.77
C ALA A 308 -38.86 7.41 2.72
N GLU A 309 -38.67 7.15 1.44
CA GLU A 309 -39.39 7.83 0.35
C GLU A 309 -40.90 7.55 0.44
N ALA A 310 -41.29 6.29 0.65
CA ALA A 310 -42.70 5.92 0.79
C ALA A 310 -43.37 6.65 1.97
N GLU A 311 -42.69 6.72 3.12
CA GLU A 311 -43.18 7.46 4.28
C GLU A 311 -43.34 8.97 3.99
N ARG A 312 -42.37 9.57 3.27
CA ARG A 312 -42.42 10.99 2.88
C ARG A 312 -43.56 11.28 1.91
N ASP A 313 -43.81 10.40 0.96
CA ASP A 313 -44.90 10.51 -0.01
C ASP A 313 -46.27 10.34 0.65
N GLU A 314 -46.41 9.42 1.61
CA GLU A 314 -47.61 9.25 2.43
C GLU A 314 -47.91 10.52 3.24
N CYS A 315 -46.90 11.07 3.92
CA CYS A 315 -47.04 12.34 4.65
C CYS A 315 -47.49 13.47 3.72
N ARG A 316 -46.83 13.61 2.54
CA ARG A 316 -47.14 14.65 1.55
C ARG A 316 -48.56 14.50 0.99
N ALA A 317 -49.05 13.28 0.80
CA ALA A 317 -50.41 13.00 0.33
C ALA A 317 -51.50 13.28 1.40
N ALA A 318 -51.15 13.18 2.68
CA ALA A 318 -52.06 13.46 3.79
C ALA A 318 -52.31 14.96 4.00
N PHE A 319 -51.32 15.83 3.74
CA PHE A 319 -51.39 17.29 4.01
C PHE A 319 -52.54 18.03 3.28
N PRO A 320 -52.90 17.75 2.01
CA PRO A 320 -54.00 18.43 1.35
C PRO A 320 -55.39 17.84 1.64
N SER A 321 -55.47 16.59 2.12
CA SER A 321 -56.72 15.80 2.09
C SER A 321 -57.35 15.56 3.46
N GLY A 322 -56.64 15.81 4.57
CA GLY A 322 -57.17 15.64 5.93
C GLY A 322 -57.55 14.20 6.29
N GLN A 323 -57.29 13.24 5.41
CA GLN A 323 -57.51 11.81 5.61
C GLN A 323 -56.16 11.10 5.46
N MET A 324 -55.70 10.47 6.53
CA MET A 324 -54.63 9.47 6.48
C MET A 324 -55.12 8.30 5.63
N ARG A 325 -54.74 8.27 4.35
CA ARG A 325 -54.86 7.06 3.54
C ARG A 325 -53.61 6.25 3.80
N PHE A 326 -53.75 5.15 4.53
CA PHE A 326 -52.71 4.12 4.58
C PHE A 326 -52.47 3.66 3.14
N ALA A 327 -51.35 4.06 2.54
CA ALA A 327 -50.96 3.46 1.28
C ALA A 327 -50.67 1.99 1.59
N GLN A 328 -51.17 1.10 0.73
CA GLN A 328 -50.72 -0.29 0.79
C GLN A 328 -49.19 -0.28 0.66
N PRO A 329 -48.47 -1.14 1.40
CA PRO A 329 -47.02 -1.22 1.29
C PRO A 329 -46.71 -1.42 -0.18
N VAL A 330 -46.14 -0.38 -0.79
CA VAL A 330 -45.75 -0.43 -2.19
C VAL A 330 -44.56 -1.38 -2.19
N THR A 331 -44.83 -2.66 -2.44
CA THR A 331 -43.83 -3.60 -2.93
C THR A 331 -43.48 -3.13 -4.33
N ARG A 332 -42.79 -1.98 -4.44
CA ARG A 332 -41.93 -1.71 -5.57
C ARG A 332 -41.00 -2.90 -5.55
N SER A 333 -41.09 -3.75 -6.55
CA SER A 333 -40.07 -4.74 -6.83
C SER A 333 -38.79 -3.94 -7.08
N VAL A 334 -38.07 -3.60 -6.01
CA VAL A 334 -36.72 -3.07 -6.11
C VAL A 334 -35.98 -4.21 -6.78
N GLU A 335 -35.70 -4.05 -8.07
CA GLU A 335 -34.84 -4.97 -8.79
C GLU A 335 -33.62 -5.20 -7.91
N VAL A 336 -33.36 -6.46 -7.53
CA VAL A 336 -32.25 -6.79 -6.63
C VAL A 336 -30.98 -6.34 -7.33
N SER A 337 -30.50 -5.17 -6.94
CA SER A 337 -29.39 -4.50 -7.57
C SER A 337 -28.21 -4.68 -6.66
N ALA A 338 -27.37 -5.64 -7.00
CA ALA A 338 -26.09 -5.81 -6.32
C ALA A 338 -25.09 -4.70 -6.69
N ARG A 339 -25.47 -3.69 -7.49
CA ARG A 339 -24.51 -2.68 -7.97
C ARG A 339 -23.97 -1.80 -6.82
N PRO A 340 -22.72 -1.33 -6.93
CA PRO A 340 -22.15 -0.29 -6.08
C PRO A 340 -23.09 0.90 -5.90
N PHE A 341 -23.03 1.58 -4.76
CA PHE A 341 -23.77 2.82 -4.53
C PHE A 341 -23.21 3.97 -5.36
N SER A 342 -24.08 4.70 -6.04
CA SER A 342 -23.75 6.01 -6.59
C SER A 342 -23.60 7.05 -5.47
N ASP A 343 -22.94 8.18 -5.76
CA ASP A 343 -22.79 9.28 -4.80
C ASP A 343 -24.16 9.84 -4.37
N HIS A 344 -25.13 9.84 -5.29
CA HIS A 344 -26.50 10.27 -4.99
C HIS A 344 -27.21 9.31 -4.03
N GLU A 345 -27.17 8.00 -4.31
CA GLU A 345 -27.72 6.98 -3.40
C GLU A 345 -27.02 7.03 -2.02
N PHE A 346 -25.72 7.30 -2.00
CA PHE A 346 -24.98 7.48 -0.75
C PHE A 346 -25.49 8.68 0.05
N ASP A 347 -25.65 9.85 -0.56
CA ASP A 347 -26.15 11.04 0.13
C ASP A 347 -27.59 10.84 0.65
N GLU A 348 -28.45 10.15 -0.10
CA GLU A 348 -29.82 9.82 0.32
C GLU A 348 -29.82 8.83 1.49
N TRP A 349 -29.04 7.75 1.39
CA TRP A 349 -28.88 6.78 2.47
C TRP A 349 -28.33 7.42 3.74
N LEU A 350 -27.31 8.27 3.60
CA LEU A 350 -26.71 8.99 4.73
C LEU A 350 -27.73 9.94 5.37
N ALA A 351 -28.52 10.66 4.56
CA ALA A 351 -29.57 11.53 5.08
C ALA A 351 -30.60 10.77 5.91
N VAL A 352 -31.08 9.61 5.43
CA VAL A 352 -32.03 8.77 6.19
C VAL A 352 -31.39 8.26 7.48
N LYS A 353 -30.12 7.81 7.44
CA LYS A 353 -29.41 7.35 8.64
C LYS A 353 -29.20 8.44 9.68
N LEU A 354 -28.89 9.65 9.23
CA LEU A 354 -28.75 10.79 10.12
C LEU A 354 -30.09 11.24 10.69
N ASP A 355 -31.17 11.18 9.91
CA ASP A 355 -32.53 11.44 10.39
C ASP A 355 -32.96 10.40 11.45
N GLU A 356 -32.57 9.13 11.30
CA GLU A 356 -32.82 8.07 12.31
C GLU A 356 -32.07 8.34 13.62
N LEU A 357 -30.80 8.76 13.54
CA LEU A 357 -29.94 8.97 14.71
C LEU A 357 -30.19 10.30 15.42
N TYR A 358 -30.37 11.36 14.65
CA TYR A 358 -30.50 12.73 15.14
C TYR A 358 -31.93 13.26 14.99
N GLY A 359 -32.93 12.39 14.83
CA GLY A 359 -34.34 12.75 14.58
C GLY A 359 -35.06 13.48 15.73
N ARG A 360 -34.37 13.81 16.82
CA ARG A 360 -34.96 14.52 17.96
C ARG A 360 -35.35 15.95 17.53
N ARG A 361 -36.64 16.28 17.65
CA ARG A 361 -37.16 17.63 17.39
C ARG A 361 -37.67 18.25 18.68
N VAL A 362 -37.33 19.52 18.89
CA VAL A 362 -37.82 20.32 20.02
C VAL A 362 -38.45 21.59 19.46
N SER A 363 -39.69 21.86 19.82
CA SER A 363 -40.35 23.13 19.50
C SER A 363 -39.80 24.24 20.41
N ARG A 364 -39.23 25.28 19.81
CA ARG A 364 -38.80 26.49 20.51
C ARG A 364 -39.56 27.70 19.98
N SER A 365 -40.07 28.53 20.87
CA SER A 365 -40.72 29.79 20.48
C SER A 365 -39.64 30.78 20.03
N VAL A 366 -39.63 31.10 18.74
CA VAL A 366 -38.70 32.06 18.14
C VAL A 366 -39.44 33.36 17.85
N ARG A 367 -38.88 34.46 18.32
CA ARG A 367 -39.35 35.82 18.04
C ARG A 367 -38.75 36.30 16.72
N ARG A 368 -39.59 36.58 15.71
CA ARG A 368 -39.16 37.10 14.41
C ARG A 368 -39.59 38.55 14.27
N ILE A 369 -38.67 39.37 13.75
CA ILE A 369 -38.91 40.77 13.46
C ILE A 369 -38.94 40.90 11.94
N ARG A 370 -40.05 41.41 11.40
CA ARG A 370 -40.11 41.81 9.99
C ARG A 370 -40.21 43.32 9.91
N SER A 371 -39.33 43.94 9.12
CA SER A 371 -39.41 45.34 8.74
C SER A 371 -40.05 45.46 7.36
N TYR A 372 -41.14 46.20 7.25
CA TYR A 372 -41.56 46.73 5.95
C TYR A 372 -40.84 48.04 5.67
N GLY A 373 -40.60 48.36 4.40
CA GLY A 373 -39.81 49.49 3.90
C GLY A 373 -40.26 50.91 4.30
N GLN A 374 -41.13 51.06 5.30
CA GLN A 374 -41.56 52.32 5.90
C GLN A 374 -41.15 52.46 7.38
N GLY A 375 -40.15 51.71 7.85
CA GLY A 375 -39.63 51.82 9.22
C GLY A 375 -40.56 51.25 10.30
N ARG A 376 -41.68 50.62 9.93
CA ARG A 376 -42.52 49.84 10.85
C ARG A 376 -41.97 48.42 10.95
N THR A 377 -41.48 48.06 12.13
CA THR A 377 -41.15 46.70 12.53
C THR A 377 -42.30 46.12 13.33
N PHE A 378 -42.70 44.89 13.02
CA PHE A 378 -43.60 44.14 13.89
C PHE A 378 -42.92 42.85 14.34
N GLU A 379 -43.14 42.52 15.61
CA GLU A 379 -42.58 41.37 16.27
C GLU A 379 -43.69 40.34 16.49
N TYR A 380 -43.42 39.09 16.13
CA TYR A 380 -44.35 38.00 16.34
C TYR A 380 -43.58 36.74 16.76
N MET A 381 -44.19 35.98 17.67
CA MET A 381 -43.65 34.71 18.13
C MET A 381 -44.19 33.58 17.26
N ILE A 382 -43.29 32.70 16.82
CA ILE A 382 -43.61 31.49 16.07
C ILE A 382 -42.95 30.33 16.79
N ASP A 383 -43.69 29.24 17.00
CA ASP A 383 -43.07 27.99 17.42
C ASP A 383 -42.36 27.35 16.23
N GLN A 384 -41.05 27.20 16.35
CA GLN A 384 -40.20 26.59 15.33
C GLN A 384 -39.66 25.26 15.86
N GLU A 385 -39.87 24.18 15.12
CA GLU A 385 -39.18 22.91 15.39
C GLU A 385 -37.71 23.06 15.02
N ILE A 386 -36.84 22.80 16.00
CA ILE A 386 -35.39 22.85 15.83
C ILE A 386 -34.84 21.50 16.30
N ASN A 387 -33.92 20.94 15.51
CA ASN A 387 -33.10 19.83 15.96
C ASN A 387 -31.95 20.39 16.82
N PRO A 388 -31.89 20.07 18.13
CA PRO A 388 -30.82 20.57 19.00
C PRO A 388 -29.44 20.04 18.60
N ASP A 389 -29.38 18.88 17.95
CA ASP A 389 -28.14 18.17 17.61
C ASP A 389 -27.76 18.38 16.13
N HIS A 390 -28.32 19.41 15.50
CA HIS A 390 -28.12 19.69 14.07
C HIS A 390 -26.66 19.93 13.69
N GLU A 391 -25.88 20.59 14.57
CA GLU A 391 -24.45 20.83 14.32
C GLU A 391 -23.64 19.53 14.33
N GLU A 392 -23.94 18.62 15.26
CA GLU A 392 -23.30 17.29 15.31
C GLU A 392 -23.69 16.46 14.10
N MET A 393 -24.97 16.47 13.73
CA MET A 393 -25.48 15.79 12.54
C MET A 393 -24.75 16.25 11.26
N GLN A 394 -24.54 17.57 11.10
CA GLN A 394 -23.77 18.12 9.97
C GLN A 394 -22.30 17.69 10.01
N TYR A 395 -21.68 17.68 11.19
CA TYR A 395 -20.30 17.25 11.37
C TYR A 395 -20.11 15.77 11.00
N VAL A 396 -20.98 14.89 11.49
CA VAL A 396 -20.99 13.46 11.13
C VAL A 396 -21.19 13.29 9.63
N ALA A 397 -22.12 14.04 9.02
CA ALA A 397 -22.33 13.99 7.57
C ALA A 397 -21.06 14.36 6.79
N ALA A 398 -20.34 15.40 7.24
CA ALA A 398 -19.10 15.85 6.61
C ALA A 398 -18.01 14.78 6.69
N ILE A 399 -17.80 14.17 7.86
CA ILE A 399 -16.83 13.07 8.03
C ILE A 399 -17.20 11.90 7.12
N CYS A 400 -18.45 11.45 7.13
CA CYS A 400 -18.86 10.32 6.29
C CYS A 400 -18.65 10.60 4.79
N ARG A 401 -18.84 11.85 4.34
CA ARG A 401 -18.56 12.26 2.96
C ARG A 401 -17.07 12.24 2.63
N ILE A 402 -16.20 12.70 3.53
CA ILE A 402 -14.75 12.63 3.36
C ILE A 402 -14.29 11.17 3.30
N MET A 403 -14.78 10.34 4.23
CA MET A 403 -14.50 8.91 4.22
C MET A 403 -15.03 8.21 2.96
N TRP A 404 -16.13 8.69 2.39
CA TRP A 404 -16.68 8.19 1.12
C TRP A 404 -15.82 8.60 -0.08
N SER A 405 -15.44 9.88 -0.18
CA SER A 405 -14.60 10.37 -1.28
C SER A 405 -13.24 9.68 -1.31
N ARG A 406 -12.64 9.47 -0.14
CA ARG A 406 -11.35 8.77 -0.01
C ARG A 406 -11.36 7.36 -0.60
N GLN A 407 -12.50 6.68 -0.60
CA GLN A 407 -12.58 5.33 -1.18
C GLN A 407 -12.38 5.33 -2.70
N TYR A 408 -12.60 6.47 -3.39
CA TYR A 408 -12.30 6.60 -4.82
C TYR A 408 -10.82 6.83 -5.12
N GLU A 409 -10.06 7.36 -4.14
CA GLU A 409 -8.63 7.58 -4.25
C GLU A 409 -7.86 6.26 -4.12
N ASP A 410 -8.34 5.36 -3.26
CA ASP A 410 -7.82 4.00 -3.17
C ASP A 410 -8.11 3.23 -4.46
N PHE A 411 -7.03 2.95 -5.20
CA PHE A 411 -7.09 2.19 -6.45
C PHE A 411 -7.78 0.82 -6.26
N HIS A 412 -7.47 0.12 -5.18
CA HIS A 412 -8.00 -1.23 -4.95
C HIS A 412 -9.49 -1.19 -4.66
N LEU A 413 -9.95 -0.30 -3.77
CA LEU A 413 -11.38 -0.13 -3.48
C LEU A 413 -12.15 0.31 -4.73
N ARG A 414 -11.60 1.25 -5.51
CA ARG A 414 -12.20 1.68 -6.78
C ARG A 414 -12.32 0.53 -7.77
N SER A 415 -11.28 -0.29 -7.94
CA SER A 415 -11.34 -1.45 -8.83
C SER A 415 -12.28 -2.55 -8.33
N LEU A 416 -12.46 -2.70 -7.01
CA LEU A 416 -13.46 -3.62 -6.45
C LEU A 416 -14.92 -3.23 -6.77
N ARG A 417 -15.18 -2.00 -7.24
CA ARG A 417 -16.49 -1.60 -7.79
C ARG A 417 -16.74 -2.18 -9.18
N HIS A 418 -15.69 -2.58 -9.89
CA HIS A 418 -15.80 -3.21 -11.19
C HIS A 418 -16.09 -4.71 -11.04
N GLN A 419 -17.18 -5.18 -11.63
CA GLN A 419 -17.70 -6.53 -11.39
C GLN A 419 -16.69 -7.62 -11.79
N ALA A 420 -16.11 -7.53 -13.00
CA ALA A 420 -15.17 -8.53 -13.50
C ALA A 420 -13.90 -8.62 -12.62
N TYR A 421 -13.40 -7.48 -12.14
CA TYR A 421 -12.27 -7.44 -11.22
C TYR A 421 -12.62 -8.10 -9.88
N GLN A 422 -13.76 -7.74 -9.32
CA GLN A 422 -14.19 -8.22 -8.00
C GLN A 422 -14.43 -9.74 -8.00
N GLU A 423 -15.10 -10.28 -9.03
CA GLU A 423 -15.35 -11.71 -9.15
C GLU A 423 -14.03 -12.51 -9.22
N LEU A 424 -13.08 -12.05 -10.02
CA LEU A 424 -11.75 -12.67 -10.12
C LEU A 424 -10.96 -12.53 -8.82
N TYR A 425 -11.04 -11.37 -8.15
CA TYR A 425 -10.38 -11.13 -6.87
C TYR A 425 -10.88 -12.08 -5.78
N VAL A 426 -12.21 -12.19 -5.62
CA VAL A 426 -12.84 -13.08 -4.65
C VAL A 426 -12.51 -14.53 -4.98
N ALA A 427 -12.67 -14.94 -6.25
CA ALA A 427 -12.30 -16.28 -6.67
C ALA A 427 -10.82 -16.61 -6.36
N LEU A 428 -9.89 -15.68 -6.62
CA LEU A 428 -8.48 -15.86 -6.30
C LEU A 428 -8.26 -16.03 -4.79
N ARG A 429 -8.93 -15.24 -3.96
CA ARG A 429 -8.78 -15.32 -2.50
C ARG A 429 -9.38 -16.60 -1.90
N ASP A 430 -10.46 -17.10 -2.49
CA ASP A 430 -11.17 -18.29 -2.03
C ASP A 430 -10.56 -19.60 -2.55
N THR A 431 -9.73 -19.56 -3.61
CA THR A 431 -9.07 -20.76 -4.12
C THR A 431 -8.14 -21.42 -3.11
N ALA A 432 -8.24 -22.76 -3.04
CA ALA A 432 -7.41 -23.61 -2.18
C ALA A 432 -6.38 -24.47 -2.96
N ASP A 433 -6.41 -24.45 -4.29
CA ASP A 433 -5.50 -25.19 -5.17
C ASP A 433 -4.76 -24.22 -6.11
N THR A 434 -3.45 -24.40 -6.25
CA THR A 434 -2.62 -23.59 -7.16
C THR A 434 -2.90 -23.88 -8.64
N ALA A 435 -3.53 -25.03 -8.97
CA ALA A 435 -4.06 -25.27 -10.30
C ALA A 435 -5.16 -24.27 -10.67
N ASP A 436 -6.08 -24.02 -9.74
CA ASP A 436 -7.18 -23.09 -9.94
C ASP A 436 -6.68 -21.65 -9.98
N VAL A 437 -5.69 -21.29 -9.15
CA VAL A 437 -5.01 -20.00 -9.26
C VAL A 437 -4.41 -19.79 -10.65
N ALA A 438 -3.76 -20.81 -11.22
CA ALA A 438 -3.21 -20.71 -12.58
C ALA A 438 -4.31 -20.56 -13.65
N ASN A 439 -5.46 -21.21 -13.47
CA ASN A 439 -6.61 -21.04 -14.37
C ASN A 439 -7.23 -19.63 -14.23
N LEU A 440 -7.33 -19.10 -13.01
CA LEU A 440 -7.80 -17.74 -12.76
C LEU A 440 -6.85 -16.68 -13.31
N LYS A 441 -5.53 -16.88 -13.22
CA LYS A 441 -4.53 -16.01 -13.88
C LYS A 441 -4.74 -15.98 -15.40
N LYS A 442 -5.02 -17.13 -16.02
CA LYS A 442 -5.33 -17.20 -17.46
C LYS A 442 -6.63 -16.48 -17.80
N ARG A 443 -7.67 -16.66 -16.98
CA ARG A 443 -8.93 -15.92 -17.13
C ARG A 443 -8.75 -14.42 -17.00
N ALA A 444 -7.97 -13.97 -16.02
CA ALA A 444 -7.64 -12.55 -15.85
C ALA A 444 -6.87 -11.99 -17.06
N TYR A 445 -5.97 -12.79 -17.65
CA TYR A 445 -5.25 -12.39 -18.88
C TYR A 445 -6.18 -12.32 -20.09
N ALA A 446 -7.10 -13.26 -20.26
CA ALA A 446 -8.13 -13.21 -21.31
C ALA A 446 -9.04 -11.98 -21.14
N ALA A 447 -9.53 -11.73 -19.92
CA ALA A 447 -10.37 -10.57 -19.61
C ALA A 447 -9.65 -9.23 -19.86
N TYR A 448 -8.32 -9.19 -19.69
CA TYR A 448 -7.51 -8.02 -20.05
C TYR A 448 -7.27 -7.88 -21.56
N LYS A 449 -6.83 -8.96 -22.21
CA LYS A 449 -6.30 -8.89 -23.58
C LYS A 449 -7.35 -9.12 -24.66
N GLU A 450 -8.28 -10.03 -24.43
CA GLU A 450 -9.28 -10.47 -25.40
C GLU A 450 -10.57 -9.67 -25.21
N ASP A 451 -11.09 -9.61 -23.98
CA ASP A 451 -12.40 -9.02 -23.70
C ASP A 451 -12.33 -7.51 -23.36
N GLN A 452 -11.13 -6.99 -23.05
CA GLN A 452 -10.90 -5.60 -22.61
C GLN A 452 -11.77 -5.16 -21.41
N GLU A 453 -12.21 -6.12 -20.60
CA GLU A 453 -12.98 -5.86 -19.38
C GLU A 453 -12.10 -5.34 -18.25
N LEU A 454 -10.82 -5.74 -18.22
CA LEU A 454 -9.88 -5.30 -17.19
C LEU A 454 -8.87 -4.29 -17.75
N SER A 455 -8.53 -3.29 -16.93
CA SER A 455 -7.38 -2.43 -17.20
C SER A 455 -6.04 -3.13 -16.92
N LEU A 456 -4.95 -2.60 -17.47
CA LEU A 456 -3.59 -3.10 -17.19
C LEU A 456 -3.25 -3.04 -15.68
N LYS A 457 -3.68 -1.97 -14.99
CA LYS A 457 -3.46 -1.82 -13.55
C LYS A 457 -4.22 -2.90 -12.77
N GLU A 458 -5.47 -3.16 -13.12
CA GLU A 458 -6.29 -4.21 -12.51
C GLU A 458 -5.75 -5.61 -12.75
N PHE A 459 -5.35 -5.92 -13.97
CA PHE A 459 -4.70 -7.18 -14.29
C PHE A 459 -3.41 -7.39 -13.48
N THR A 460 -2.58 -6.35 -13.39
CA THR A 460 -1.33 -6.39 -12.62
C THR A 460 -1.61 -6.63 -11.14
N ALA A 461 -2.61 -5.94 -10.58
CA ALA A 461 -3.04 -6.14 -9.19
C ALA A 461 -3.57 -7.56 -8.95
N LEU A 462 -4.40 -8.12 -9.84
CA LEU A 462 -4.86 -9.51 -9.74
C LEU A 462 -3.71 -10.50 -9.82
N ASN A 463 -2.70 -10.22 -10.64
CA ASN A 463 -1.52 -11.08 -10.74
C ASN A 463 -0.71 -11.06 -9.43
N THR A 464 -0.56 -9.90 -8.80
CA THR A 464 0.05 -9.76 -7.46
C THR A 464 -0.74 -10.52 -6.40
N VAL A 465 -2.08 -10.40 -6.40
CA VAL A 465 -2.95 -11.17 -5.50
C VAL A 465 -2.80 -12.67 -5.73
N ALA A 466 -2.73 -13.10 -6.97
CA ALA A 466 -2.57 -14.51 -7.32
C ALA A 466 -1.21 -15.07 -6.88
N LYS A 467 -0.12 -14.30 -7.03
CA LYS A 467 1.20 -14.65 -6.48
C LYS A 467 1.15 -14.74 -4.94
N SER A 468 0.52 -13.77 -4.28
CA SER A 468 0.32 -13.80 -2.83
C SER A 468 -0.45 -15.05 -2.39
N GLN A 469 -1.50 -15.43 -3.11
CA GLN A 469 -2.27 -16.63 -2.82
C GLN A 469 -1.45 -17.92 -3.03
N GLU A 470 -0.65 -18.00 -4.10
CA GLU A 470 0.25 -19.15 -4.31
C GLU A 470 1.20 -19.36 -3.14
N VAL A 471 1.77 -18.27 -2.60
CA VAL A 471 2.62 -18.31 -1.41
C VAL A 471 1.84 -18.82 -0.19
N ARG A 472 0.63 -18.28 0.05
CA ARG A 472 -0.23 -18.73 1.17
C ARG A 472 -0.58 -20.22 1.08
N LEU A 473 -0.86 -20.72 -0.11
CA LEU A 473 -1.23 -22.11 -0.34
C LEU A 473 -0.04 -23.07 -0.28
N ARG A 474 1.19 -22.58 -0.55
CA ARG A 474 2.41 -23.39 -0.55
C ARG A 474 2.63 -24.12 0.78
N ASP A 475 2.33 -23.47 1.89
CA ASP A 475 2.57 -24.00 3.24
C ASP A 475 1.35 -24.73 3.83
N GLN A 476 0.21 -24.70 3.13
CA GLN A 476 -1.01 -25.42 3.53
C GLN A 476 -0.97 -26.87 3.04
N LEU A 477 -0.30 -27.71 3.82
CA LEU A 477 -0.15 -29.14 3.53
C LEU A 477 -1.16 -30.00 4.29
N SER A 478 -1.81 -30.93 3.60
CA SER A 478 -2.67 -31.94 4.21
C SER A 478 -1.88 -32.92 5.10
N PRO A 479 -2.54 -33.57 6.08
CA PRO A 479 -1.90 -34.58 6.92
C PRO A 479 -1.28 -35.73 6.12
N LEU A 480 -1.94 -36.14 5.04
CA LEU A 480 -1.47 -37.16 4.11
C LEU A 480 -0.14 -36.73 3.49
N THR A 481 -0.07 -35.53 2.91
CA THR A 481 1.15 -34.98 2.31
C THR A 481 2.30 -34.90 3.30
N ARG A 482 2.04 -34.53 4.56
CA ARG A 482 3.07 -34.52 5.62
C ARG A 482 3.62 -35.92 5.91
N ASN A 483 2.77 -36.95 5.89
CA ASN A 483 3.22 -38.33 6.07
C ASN A 483 4.13 -38.76 4.90
N TRP A 484 3.72 -38.47 3.67
CA TRP A 484 4.54 -38.72 2.49
C TRP A 484 5.89 -38.00 2.54
N LEU A 485 5.93 -36.73 2.96
CA LEU A 485 7.19 -36.00 3.15
C LEU A 485 8.11 -36.66 4.17
N ARG A 486 7.58 -37.17 5.29
CA ARG A 486 8.36 -37.94 6.28
C ARG A 486 8.90 -39.24 5.69
N MET A 487 8.08 -39.97 4.93
CA MET A 487 8.51 -41.18 4.24
C MET A 487 9.62 -40.93 3.23
N ILE A 488 9.54 -39.81 2.48
CA ILE A 488 10.56 -39.39 1.51
C ILE A 488 11.85 -39.01 2.24
N ALA A 489 11.78 -38.23 3.32
CA ALA A 489 12.96 -37.83 4.10
C ALA A 489 13.72 -39.04 4.67
N ALA A 490 12.99 -40.07 5.13
CA ALA A 490 13.57 -41.30 5.66
C ALA A 490 13.92 -42.35 4.57
N ALA A 491 13.70 -42.06 3.29
CA ALA A 491 13.89 -43.04 2.22
C ALA A 491 15.37 -43.29 1.91
N SER A 492 15.71 -44.57 1.71
CA SER A 492 16.95 -45.01 1.06
C SER A 492 16.82 -44.96 -0.47
N THR A 493 17.92 -45.10 -1.20
CA THR A 493 17.94 -45.03 -2.68
C THR A 493 16.95 -46.00 -3.34
N GLY A 494 16.83 -47.23 -2.81
CA GLY A 494 15.86 -48.21 -3.29
C GLY A 494 14.42 -47.80 -2.98
N ARG A 495 14.15 -47.41 -1.72
CA ARG A 495 12.82 -46.97 -1.27
C ARG A 495 12.34 -45.71 -2.00
N LEU A 496 13.25 -44.81 -2.35
CA LEU A 496 12.92 -43.60 -3.11
C LEU A 496 12.44 -43.92 -4.54
N ARG A 497 12.95 -44.98 -5.18
CA ARG A 497 12.45 -45.44 -6.49
C ARG A 497 11.00 -45.95 -6.39
N PHE A 498 10.69 -46.70 -5.33
CA PHE A 498 9.32 -47.14 -5.06
C PHE A 498 8.40 -45.96 -4.77
N LEU A 499 8.85 -44.97 -4.00
CA LEU A 499 8.08 -43.75 -3.73
C LEU A 499 7.85 -42.90 -4.99
N LYS A 500 8.83 -42.81 -5.90
CA LYS A 500 8.65 -42.19 -7.22
C LYS A 500 7.56 -42.90 -8.01
N PHE A 501 7.57 -44.23 -8.03
CA PHE A 501 6.55 -45.03 -8.72
C PHE A 501 5.16 -44.86 -8.09
N SER A 502 5.05 -44.84 -6.76
CA SER A 502 3.77 -44.67 -6.07
C SER A 502 3.19 -43.26 -6.27
N LEU A 503 4.01 -42.21 -6.25
CA LEU A 503 3.55 -40.83 -6.56
C LEU A 503 2.92 -40.70 -7.95
N TYR A 504 3.31 -41.54 -8.92
CA TYR A 504 2.70 -41.56 -10.26
C TYR A 504 1.41 -42.38 -10.34
N ASN A 505 1.29 -43.45 -9.55
CA ASN A 505 0.29 -44.49 -9.79
C ASN A 505 -0.80 -44.56 -8.72
N ASP A 506 -0.48 -44.16 -7.49
CA ASP A 506 -1.40 -44.21 -6.36
C ASP A 506 -2.57 -43.23 -6.54
N ALA A 507 -3.78 -43.71 -6.26
CA ALA A 507 -5.00 -42.91 -6.35
C ALA A 507 -5.00 -41.77 -5.34
N GLU A 508 -4.46 -42.00 -4.13
CA GLU A 508 -4.38 -40.99 -3.08
C GLU A 508 -3.41 -39.86 -3.46
N ALA A 509 -2.25 -40.20 -4.04
CA ALA A 509 -1.28 -39.23 -4.54
C ALA A 509 -1.82 -38.46 -5.75
N LYS A 510 -2.64 -39.09 -6.60
CA LYS A 510 -3.31 -38.43 -7.72
C LYS A 510 -4.42 -37.48 -7.28
N ALA A 511 -5.07 -37.72 -6.15
CA ALA A 511 -6.10 -36.84 -5.61
C ALA A 511 -5.55 -35.58 -4.90
N MET A 512 -4.25 -35.55 -4.57
CA MET A 512 -3.63 -34.39 -3.93
C MET A 512 -3.66 -33.13 -4.80
N ARG A 513 -3.67 -31.96 -4.14
CA ARG A 513 -3.66 -30.66 -4.83
C ARG A 513 -2.34 -30.43 -5.55
N ARG A 514 -2.33 -29.52 -6.53
CA ARG A 514 -1.15 -29.29 -7.37
C ARG A 514 0.08 -28.87 -6.56
N GLN A 515 -0.10 -27.98 -5.59
CA GLN A 515 0.99 -27.52 -4.73
C GLN A 515 1.60 -28.64 -3.88
N GLU A 516 0.77 -29.56 -3.40
CA GLU A 516 1.21 -30.68 -2.57
C GLU A 516 2.03 -31.67 -3.41
N LYS A 517 1.55 -31.99 -4.61
CA LYS A 517 2.28 -32.81 -5.59
C LYS A 517 3.62 -32.18 -5.93
N GLN A 518 3.65 -30.88 -6.21
CA GLN A 518 4.89 -30.17 -6.51
C GLN A 518 5.88 -30.27 -5.35
N ARG A 519 5.41 -30.05 -4.12
CA ARG A 519 6.23 -30.15 -2.90
C ARG A 519 6.78 -31.56 -2.68
N LEU A 520 5.98 -32.59 -2.92
CA LEU A 520 6.43 -33.99 -2.83
C LEU A 520 7.50 -34.30 -3.88
N TRP A 521 7.32 -33.83 -5.11
CA TRP A 521 8.31 -33.99 -6.17
C TRP A 521 9.60 -33.21 -5.90
N ASP A 522 9.51 -32.01 -5.33
CA ASP A 522 10.67 -31.24 -4.87
C ASP A 522 11.42 -32.01 -3.77
N ALA A 523 10.72 -32.53 -2.77
CA ALA A 523 11.33 -33.31 -1.69
C ALA A 523 12.01 -34.60 -2.21
N VAL A 524 11.39 -35.27 -3.18
CA VAL A 524 12.00 -36.44 -3.85
C VAL A 524 13.28 -36.04 -4.60
N ARG A 525 13.28 -34.90 -5.31
CA ARG A 525 14.47 -34.40 -6.01
C ARG A 525 15.59 -34.04 -5.04
N SER A 526 15.27 -33.32 -3.96
CA SER A 526 16.23 -32.97 -2.91
C SER A 526 16.83 -34.22 -2.27
N ARG A 527 16.00 -35.20 -1.90
CA ARG A 527 16.48 -36.44 -1.30
C ARG A 527 17.34 -37.28 -2.25
N ASP A 528 16.99 -37.33 -3.53
CA ASP A 528 17.78 -38.01 -4.56
C ASP A 528 19.16 -37.35 -4.74
N ALA A 529 19.23 -36.01 -4.65
CA ALA A 529 20.47 -35.26 -4.70
C ALA A 529 21.34 -35.49 -3.46
N GLU A 530 20.75 -35.47 -2.25
CA GLU A 530 21.43 -35.81 -0.99
C GLU A 530 22.04 -37.22 -1.05
N LEU A 531 21.25 -38.24 -1.41
CA LEU A 531 21.73 -39.62 -1.48
C LEU A 531 22.84 -39.82 -2.53
N LYS A 532 22.81 -39.04 -3.62
CA LYS A 532 23.89 -39.03 -4.62
C LYS A 532 25.16 -38.37 -4.09
N ALA A 533 25.03 -37.29 -3.31
CA ALA A 533 26.16 -36.64 -2.65
C ALA A 533 26.80 -37.56 -1.59
N ASP A 534 25.98 -38.24 -0.78
CA ASP A 534 26.43 -39.24 0.20
C ASP A 534 27.16 -40.41 -0.47
N ALA A 535 26.65 -40.90 -1.60
CA ALA A 535 27.31 -41.96 -2.36
C ALA A 535 28.66 -41.52 -2.94
N ARG A 536 28.77 -40.26 -3.40
CA ARG A 536 30.03 -39.69 -3.91
C ARG A 536 31.07 -39.54 -2.81
N THR A 537 30.69 -38.96 -1.67
CA THR A 537 31.59 -38.79 -0.52
C THR A 537 32.04 -40.14 0.07
N PHE A 538 31.16 -41.14 0.09
CA PHE A 538 31.54 -42.51 0.48
C PHE A 538 32.53 -43.14 -0.50
N GLY A 539 32.35 -42.95 -1.80
CA GLY A 539 33.29 -43.40 -2.84
C GLY A 539 34.66 -42.72 -2.74
N GLU A 540 34.70 -41.42 -2.45
CA GLU A 540 35.94 -40.67 -2.22
C GLU A 540 36.69 -41.17 -0.98
N ARG A 541 35.99 -41.45 0.12
CA ARG A 541 36.59 -42.03 1.35
C ARG A 541 37.14 -43.44 1.11
N LEU A 542 36.44 -44.27 0.34
CA LEU A 542 36.93 -45.61 -0.04
C LEU A 542 38.18 -45.53 -0.91
N ASN A 543 38.22 -44.61 -1.88
CA ASN A 543 39.39 -44.42 -2.73
C ASN A 543 40.60 -43.87 -1.96
N GLN A 544 40.40 -43.00 -0.97
CA GLN A 544 41.46 -42.53 -0.08
C GLN A 544 42.03 -43.67 0.80
N ASN A 545 41.19 -44.60 1.25
CA ASN A 545 41.63 -45.74 2.06
C ASN A 545 42.38 -46.82 1.25
N VAL A 546 42.14 -46.93 -0.06
CA VAL A 546 42.87 -47.86 -0.95
C VAL A 546 44.25 -47.31 -1.36
N ALA A 547 44.45 -45.99 -1.29
CA ALA A 547 45.71 -45.33 -1.59
C ALA A 547 46.71 -45.27 -0.41
N ALA A 548 46.40 -45.91 0.74
CA ALA A 548 47.37 -46.08 1.81
C ALA A 548 48.44 -47.14 1.39
N PRO A 549 49.75 -46.85 1.54
CA PRO A 549 50.79 -47.75 1.05
C PRO A 549 50.76 -49.08 1.82
N ARG A 550 50.63 -50.19 1.09
CA ARG A 550 50.79 -51.55 1.64
C ARG A 550 52.16 -51.65 2.30
N SER A 551 52.20 -51.85 3.62
CA SER A 551 53.44 -52.12 4.35
C SER A 551 54.00 -53.47 3.88
N TYR A 552 55.07 -53.44 3.09
CA TYR A 552 55.83 -54.63 2.78
C TYR A 552 56.59 -55.08 4.04
N VAL A 553 56.21 -56.23 4.58
CA VAL A 553 56.96 -56.89 5.67
C VAL A 553 58.26 -57.44 5.08
N ARG A 554 59.38 -56.83 5.45
CA ARG A 554 60.72 -57.27 5.05
C ARG A 554 61.17 -58.36 6.03
N VAL A 555 61.11 -59.62 5.60
CA VAL A 555 61.70 -60.74 6.34
C VAL A 555 63.22 -60.67 6.16
N VAL A 556 63.94 -60.40 7.25
CA VAL A 556 65.40 -60.41 7.29
C VAL A 556 65.84 -61.76 7.84
N HIS A 557 66.48 -62.59 7.01
CA HIS A 557 67.19 -63.76 7.50
C HIS A 557 68.56 -63.32 8.02
N ALA A 558 68.88 -63.72 9.25
CA ALA A 558 70.18 -63.52 9.88
C ALA A 558 71.12 -64.67 9.51
N THR A 559 72.29 -64.32 8.98
CA THR A 559 73.56 -65.08 9.04
C THR A 559 74.70 -64.11 8.87
#